data_AF-A0A8T3X1E7-F1
#
_entry.id   AF-A0A8T3X1E7-F1
#
_cell.length_a   1.000
_cell.length_b   1.000
_cell.length_c   1.000
_cell.angle_alpha   90.00
_cell.angle_beta   90.00
_cell.angle_gamma   90.00
#
_symmetry.space_group_name_H-M   'P 1'
#
loop_
_entity.id
_entity.type
_entity.pdbx_description
1 polymer ?
#
loop_
_entity_poly.entity_id
_entity_poly.type
_entity_poly.pdbx_seq_one_letter_code
_entity_poly.pdbx_strand_id
1 'polypeptide(L)'
;MTTKPLSSQQLQKYAALWNKLGSRPFEFEDAEKILKLNESHLLVTLHRLKQKGWLSTKPHPTASKKSLYRIIPPNNAVRGLSK
;
A
#
# COMPACT_ATOMS: atom_id res chain seq x y z
N MET A 1 -9.79 -4.02 -12.03
CA MET A 1 -8.92 -4.41 -10.90
C MET A 1 -9.80 -5.07 -9.85
N THR A 2 -9.63 -6.37 -9.63
CA THR A 2 -10.40 -7.11 -8.62
C THR A 2 -9.74 -6.90 -7.27
N THR A 3 -10.44 -6.32 -6.29
CA THR A 3 -9.91 -6.18 -4.94
C THR A 3 -10.27 -7.39 -4.11
N LYS A 4 -9.41 -7.77 -3.17
CA LYS A 4 -9.64 -8.90 -2.26
C LYS A 4 -9.68 -8.43 -0.81
N PRO A 5 -10.43 -9.09 0.08
CA PRO A 5 -10.51 -8.69 1.48
C PRO A 5 -9.15 -8.77 2.15
N LEU A 6 -8.86 -7.81 3.03
CA LEU A 6 -7.67 -7.79 3.87
C LEU A 6 -7.92 -8.62 5.14
N SER A 7 -6.88 -9.26 5.67
CA SER A 7 -6.93 -9.76 7.05
C SER A 7 -6.89 -8.59 8.03
N SER A 8 -7.27 -8.82 9.29
CA SER A 8 -7.25 -7.78 10.33
C SER A 8 -5.89 -7.07 10.43
N GLN A 9 -4.78 -7.82 10.47
CA GLN A 9 -3.43 -7.24 10.47
C GLN A 9 -3.11 -6.43 9.21
N GLN A 10 -3.56 -6.87 8.04
CA GLN A 10 -3.36 -6.12 6.79
C GLN A 10 -4.13 -4.82 6.78
N LEU A 11 -5.37 -4.85 7.29
CA LEU A 11 -6.22 -3.66 7.40
C LEU A 11 -5.65 -2.64 8.38
N GLN A 12 -5.09 -3.08 9.52
CA GLN A 12 -4.40 -2.20 10.47
C GLN A 12 -3.22 -1.47 9.82
N LYS A 13 -2.35 -2.20 9.10
CA LYS A 13 -1.21 -1.62 8.39
C LYS A 13 -1.66 -0.66 7.28
N TYR A 14 -2.70 -1.03 6.53
CA TYR A 14 -3.31 -0.15 5.54
C TYR A 14 -3.83 1.14 6.19
N ALA A 15 -4.57 1.05 7.30
CA ALA A 15 -5.13 2.19 8.01
C ALA A 15 -4.03 3.13 8.52
N ALA A 16 -2.93 2.58 9.05
CA ALA A 16 -1.77 3.37 9.48
C ALA A 16 -1.15 4.17 8.32
N LEU A 17 -0.97 3.53 7.15
CA LEU A 17 -0.47 4.21 5.95
C LEU A 17 -1.47 5.27 5.44
N TRP A 18 -2.76 4.93 5.37
CA TRP A 18 -3.81 5.85 4.91
C TRP A 18 -3.91 7.10 5.80
N ASN A 19 -3.90 6.93 7.12
CA ASN A 19 -4.01 8.06 8.06
C ASN A 19 -2.83 9.04 7.97
N LYS A 20 -1.64 8.56 7.56
CA LYS A 20 -0.44 9.41 7.45
C LYS A 20 -0.23 9.98 6.05
N LEU A 21 -0.48 9.17 5.01
CA LEU A 21 -0.12 9.50 3.63
C LEU A 21 -1.33 9.85 2.77
N GLY A 22 -2.52 9.37 3.13
CA GLY A 22 -3.71 9.42 2.29
C GLY A 22 -3.43 8.75 0.94
N SER A 23 -3.82 9.41 -0.15
CA SER A 23 -3.55 8.96 -1.53
C SER A 23 -2.29 9.60 -2.14
N ARG A 24 -1.43 10.22 -1.34
CA ARG A 24 -0.17 10.79 -1.84
C ARG A 24 0.80 9.67 -2.23
N PRO A 25 1.61 9.84 -3.29
CA PRO A 25 2.75 8.95 -3.55
C PRO A 25 3.72 8.95 -2.37
N PHE A 26 4.34 7.80 -2.09
CA PHE A 26 5.35 7.65 -1.06
C PHE A 26 6.41 6.61 -1.47
N GLU A 27 7.60 6.71 -0.89
CA GLU A 27 8.69 5.75 -1.11
C GLU A 27 8.66 4.61 -0.09
N PHE A 28 9.51 3.60 -0.28
CA PHE A 28 9.58 2.45 0.62
C PHE A 28 9.93 2.88 2.05
N GLU A 29 10.87 3.81 2.17
CA GLU A 29 11.41 4.38 3.39
C GLU A 29 10.34 5.14 4.21
N ASP A 30 9.34 5.74 3.55
CA ASP A 30 8.21 6.37 4.24
C ASP A 30 7.33 5.33 4.93
N ALA A 31 7.05 4.22 4.23
CA ALA A 31 6.27 3.12 4.78
C ALA A 31 7.01 2.40 5.92
N GLU A 32 8.33 2.31 5.83
CA GLU A 32 9.20 1.79 6.88
C GLU A 32 9.08 2.60 8.16
N LYS A 33 9.17 3.93 8.06
CA LYS A 33 9.02 4.85 9.21
C LYS A 33 7.63 4.76 9.85
N ILE A 34 6.58 4.59 9.05
CA ILE A 34 5.20 4.54 9.54
C ILE A 34 4.89 3.19 10.20
N LEU A 35 5.27 2.08 9.55
CA LEU A 35 4.91 0.75 10.02
C LEU A 35 5.93 0.15 10.98
N LYS A 36 7.15 0.72 11.07
CA LYS A 36 8.24 0.25 11.92
C LYS A 36 8.52 -1.26 11.75
N LEU A 37 8.49 -1.70 10.49
CA LEU A 37 8.76 -3.08 10.09
C LEU A 37 10.19 -3.17 9.54
N ASN A 38 10.80 -4.35 9.66
CA ASN A 38 12.01 -4.63 8.91
C ASN A 38 11.71 -4.74 7.39
N GLU A 39 12.77 -4.65 6.59
CA GLU A 39 12.69 -4.62 5.13
C GLU A 39 11.88 -5.79 4.55
N SER A 40 12.19 -7.02 4.95
CA SER A 40 11.52 -8.24 4.46
C SER A 40 10.01 -8.22 4.76
N HIS A 41 9.62 -7.87 5.98
CA HIS A 41 8.21 -7.80 6.36
C HIS A 41 7.48 -6.64 5.69
N LEU A 42 8.18 -5.53 5.44
CA LEU A 42 7.62 -4.39 4.74
C LEU A 42 7.37 -4.73 3.26
N LEU A 43 8.34 -5.33 2.56
CA LEU A 43 8.20 -5.81 1.19
C LEU A 43 7.00 -6.75 1.05
N VAL A 44 6.89 -7.74 1.94
CA VAL A 44 5.76 -8.68 1.95
C VAL A 44 4.43 -7.95 2.21
N THR A 45 4.42 -6.97 3.12
CA THR A 45 3.22 -6.18 3.43
C THR A 45 2.75 -5.40 2.20
N LEU A 46 3.64 -4.61 1.59
CA LEU A 46 3.32 -3.77 0.42
C LEU A 46 2.92 -4.63 -0.78
N HIS A 47 3.64 -5.74 -1.01
CA HIS A 47 3.31 -6.68 -2.07
C HIS A 47 1.91 -7.30 -1.88
N ARG A 48 1.56 -7.72 -0.65
CA ARG A 48 0.23 -8.26 -0.35
C ARG A 48 -0.87 -7.22 -0.55
N LEU A 49 -0.67 -5.97 -0.10
CA LEU A 49 -1.64 -4.90 -0.32
C LEU A 49 -1.83 -4.60 -1.81
N LYS A 50 -0.74 -4.64 -2.59
CA LYS A 50 -0.78 -4.47 -4.06
C LYS A 50 -1.56 -5.60 -4.73
N GLN A 51 -1.23 -6.85 -4.43
CA GLN A 51 -1.91 -8.02 -4.99
C GLN A 51 -3.41 -8.05 -4.66
N LYS A 52 -3.80 -7.50 -3.51
CA LYS A 52 -5.20 -7.40 -3.09
C LYS A 52 -5.92 -6.14 -3.61
N GLY A 53 -5.24 -5.27 -4.37
CA GLY A 53 -5.83 -4.08 -4.96
C GLY A 53 -6.01 -2.88 -4.01
N TRP A 54 -5.34 -2.90 -2.85
CA TRP A 54 -5.38 -1.82 -1.85
C TRP A 54 -4.19 -0.83 -1.99
N LEU A 55 -3.20 -1.19 -2.80
CA LEU A 55 -2.01 -0.41 -3.07
C LEU A 55 -1.70 -0.44 -4.58
N SER A 56 -1.24 0.67 -5.12
CA SER A 56 -0.69 0.75 -6.47
C SER A 56 0.78 1.14 -6.43
N THR A 57 1.51 0.75 -7.47
CA THR A 57 2.94 1.06 -7.63
C THR A 57 3.19 1.60 -9.01
N LYS A 58 4.04 2.62 -9.13
CA LYS A 58 4.56 3.14 -10.39
C LYS A 58 6.10 3.22 -10.31
N PRO A 59 6.83 3.12 -11.44
CA PRO A 59 8.26 3.40 -11.46
C PRO A 59 8.53 4.83 -10.98
N HIS A 60 9.62 5.05 -10.25
CA HIS A 60 10.04 6.39 -9.88
C HIS A 60 10.53 7.16 -11.13
N PRO A 61 10.08 8.40 -11.37
CA PRO A 61 10.35 9.11 -12.63
C PRO A 61 11.83 9.43 -12.86
N THR A 62 12.61 9.58 -11.79
CA THR A 62 14.03 9.96 -11.84
C THR A 62 14.99 8.88 -11.36
N ALA A 63 14.49 7.81 -10.72
CA ALA A 63 15.31 6.79 -10.10
C ALA A 63 14.86 5.41 -10.59
N SER A 64 15.52 4.90 -11.63
CA SER A 64 15.11 3.67 -12.35
C SER A 64 14.97 2.43 -11.48
N LYS A 65 15.63 2.38 -10.31
CA LYS A 65 15.56 1.27 -9.36
C LYS A 65 14.53 1.45 -8.23
N LYS A 66 13.86 2.60 -8.15
CA LYS A 66 12.87 2.90 -7.10
C LYS A 66 11.44 2.80 -7.61
N SER A 67 10.53 2.47 -6.69
CA SER A 67 9.09 2.46 -6.94
C SER A 67 8.40 3.50 -6.08
N LEU A 68 7.45 4.23 -6.67
CA LEU A 68 6.50 5.07 -5.94
C LEU A 68 5.24 4.27 -5.65
N TYR A 69 4.92 4.17 -4.37
CA TYR A 69 3.72 3.52 -3.87
C TYR A 69 2.60 4.54 -3.70
N ARG A 70 1.36 4.10 -3.84
CA ARG A 70 0.17 4.94 -3.57
C ARG A 70 -0.95 4.08 -3.02
N ILE A 71 -1.46 4.45 -1.84
CA ILE A 71 -2.62 3.80 -1.22
C ILE A 71 -3.87 4.08 -2.07
N ILE A 72 -4.65 3.05 -2.32
CA ILE A 72 -5.96 3.19 -2.97
C ILE A 72 -6.97 3.69 -1.92
N PRO A 73 -7.75 4.75 -2.22
CA PRO A 73 -8.75 5.27 -1.30
C PRO A 73 -9.74 4.19 -0.83
N PRO A 74 -10.15 4.18 0.45
CA PRO A 74 -11.03 3.14 1.00
C PRO A 74 -12.31 2.96 0.18
N ASN A 75 -12.96 4.06 -0.21
CA ASN A 75 -14.20 4.03 -1.00
C ASN A 75 -14.02 3.34 -2.37
N ASN A 76 -12.82 3.39 -2.94
CA ASN A 76 -12.52 2.73 -4.20
C ASN A 76 -12.17 1.27 -3.99
N ALA A 77 -11.41 0.95 -2.94
CA ALA A 77 -11.07 -0.41 -2.58
C ALA A 77 -12.31 -1.22 -2.19
N VAL A 78 -13.19 -0.67 -1.35
CA VAL A 78 -14.44 -1.30 -0.91
C VAL A 78 -15.39 -1.54 -2.09
N ARG A 79 -15.53 -0.56 -3.00
CA ARG A 79 -16.32 -0.76 -4.24
C ARG A 79 -15.78 -1.87 -5.14
N GLY A 80 -14.49 -2.18 -5.05
CA GLY A 80 -13.91 -3.32 -5.77
C GLY A 80 -14.29 -4.68 -5.17
N LEU A 81 -14.73 -4.73 -3.91
CA LEU A 81 -15.09 -5.98 -3.21
C LEU A 81 -16.51 -6.43 -3.57
N SER A 82 -17.37 -5.50 -4.00
CA SER A 82 -18.76 -5.77 -4.38
C SER A 82 -18.92 -6.17 -5.86
N LYS A 83 -17.82 -6.39 -6.57
CA LYS A 83 -17.77 -6.78 -7.97
C LYS A 83 -17.25 -8.20 -8.08
#